data_AF-M1C9X1-F1
#
_entry.id   AF-M1C9X1-F1
#
_cell.length_a   1.000
_cell.length_b   1.000
_cell.length_c   1.000
_cell.angle_alpha   90.00
_cell.angle_beta   90.00
_cell.angle_gamma   90.00
#
_symmetry.space_group_name_H-M   'P 1'
#
loop_
_entity.id
_entity.type
_entity.pdbx_description
1 polymer ?
#
loop_
_entity_poly.entity_id
_entity_poly.type
_entity_poly.pdbx_seq_one_letter_code
_entity_poly.pdbx_strand_id
1 'polypeptide(L)'
;MDVAASEFLTKDAKYDLNFKKQPNDGAHVLSAQSLCELYKEFVRDFPIVSIEDPFDQDDWSSWASLQSSVDIQLVGDDLLVTNPKRIAEAIQKKACNALLLKVRICL
;
A
#
# COMPACT_ATOMS: atom_id res chain seq x y z
N MET A 1 2.81 -1.54 10.09
CA MET A 1 2.08 -0.26 10.00
C MET A 1 1.01 -0.46 8.96
N ASP A 2 -0.25 -0.24 9.31
CA ASP A 2 -1.34 -0.23 8.34
C ASP A 2 -1.55 1.21 7.86
N VAL A 3 -1.39 1.40 6.55
CA VAL A 3 -1.50 2.71 5.92
C VAL A 3 -2.89 2.96 5.37
N ALA A 4 -3.60 1.92 4.90
CA ALA A 4 -4.88 2.02 4.20
C ALA A 4 -4.87 3.10 3.09
N ALA A 5 -3.90 3.02 2.18
CA ALA A 5 -3.63 4.10 1.22
C ALA A 5 -4.80 4.45 0.28
N SER A 6 -5.71 3.50 0.05
CA SER A 6 -6.96 3.69 -0.69
C SER A 6 -7.81 4.84 -0.11
N GLU A 7 -7.77 5.06 1.20
CA GLU A 7 -8.59 6.08 1.90
C GLU A 7 -8.18 7.52 1.59
N PHE A 8 -6.94 7.72 1.14
CA PHE A 8 -6.40 9.03 0.81
C PHE A 8 -5.91 9.13 -0.64
N LEU A 9 -6.37 8.22 -1.50
CA LEU A 9 -6.20 8.32 -2.93
C LEU A 9 -7.08 9.46 -3.49
N THR A 10 -6.46 10.37 -4.21
CA THR A 10 -7.14 11.46 -4.91
C THR A 10 -7.66 11.00 -6.27
N LYS A 11 -8.59 11.75 -6.84
CA LYS A 11 -9.14 11.49 -8.20
C LYS A 11 -8.08 11.52 -9.30
N ASP A 12 -6.93 12.15 -9.05
CA ASP A 12 -5.82 12.27 -10.00
C ASP A 12 -4.77 11.14 -9.83
N ALA A 13 -5.13 10.04 -9.15
CA ALA A 13 -4.26 8.90 -8.86
C ALA A 13 -2.98 9.30 -8.09
N LYS A 14 -3.13 10.20 -7.12
CA LYS A 14 -2.09 10.62 -6.18
C LYS A 14 -2.55 10.37 -4.75
N TYR A 15 -1.64 10.44 -3.80
CA TYR A 15 -1.89 10.16 -2.39
C TYR A 15 -1.78 11.42 -1.55
N ASP A 16 -2.87 11.82 -0.89
CA ASP A 16 -2.91 13.03 -0.07
C ASP A 16 -2.73 12.72 1.43
N LEU A 17 -1.51 12.90 1.93
CA LEU A 17 -1.21 12.59 3.33
C LEU A 17 -1.90 13.53 4.34
N ASN A 18 -2.54 14.61 3.87
CA ASN A 18 -3.21 15.60 4.70
C ASN A 18 -4.73 15.66 4.47
N PHE A 19 -5.33 14.61 3.89
CA PHE A 19 -6.73 14.55 3.47
C PHE A 19 -7.77 14.92 4.56
N LYS A 20 -7.42 14.78 5.84
CA LYS A 20 -8.29 15.11 6.99
C LYS A 20 -8.33 16.60 7.35
N LYS A 21 -7.35 17.39 6.93
CA LYS A 21 -7.27 18.82 7.28
C LYS A 21 -8.11 19.64 6.30
N GLN A 22 -8.95 20.53 6.84
CA GLN A 22 -9.72 21.49 6.04
C GLN A 22 -9.51 22.92 6.59
N PRO A 23 -9.11 23.89 5.76
CA PRO A 23 -8.81 23.77 4.32
C PRO A 23 -7.51 23.00 4.06
N ASN A 24 -7.52 22.20 2.99
CA ASN A 24 -6.34 21.49 2.50
C ASN A 24 -5.61 22.36 1.46
N ASP A 25 -4.30 22.53 1.63
CA ASP A 25 -3.44 23.34 0.76
C ASP A 25 -2.79 22.51 -0.38
N GLY A 26 -2.98 21.19 -0.37
CA GLY A 26 -2.42 20.26 -1.36
C GLY A 26 -0.90 20.08 -1.26
N ALA A 27 -0.26 20.62 -0.22
CA ALA A 27 1.21 20.60 -0.09
C ALA A 27 1.78 19.19 0.12
N HIS A 28 0.96 18.24 0.56
CA HIS A 28 1.35 16.87 0.91
C HIS A 28 0.77 15.81 -0.03
N VAL A 29 0.44 16.20 -1.26
CA VAL A 29 -0.01 15.27 -2.30
C VAL A 29 1.20 14.65 -3.00
N LEU A 30 1.35 13.33 -2.85
CA LEU A 30 2.48 12.56 -3.39
C LEU A 30 2.05 11.70 -4.58
N SER A 31 2.94 11.51 -5.55
CA SER A 31 2.79 10.42 -6.52
C SER A 31 3.06 9.06 -5.85
N ALA A 32 2.62 7.97 -6.47
CA ALA A 32 2.94 6.62 -5.99
C ALA A 32 4.46 6.39 -5.86
N GLN A 33 5.25 6.94 -6.79
CA GLN A 33 6.70 6.88 -6.74
C GLN A 33 7.26 7.63 -5.53
N SER A 34 6.81 8.86 -5.27
CA SER A 34 7.26 9.64 -4.11
C SER A 34 6.86 8.98 -2.79
N LEU A 35 5.67 8.38 -2.74
CA LEU A 35 5.21 7.62 -1.58
C LEU A 35 6.06 6.35 -1.36
N CYS A 36 6.45 5.66 -2.43
CA CYS A 36 7.36 4.52 -2.39
C CYS A 36 8.73 4.90 -1.79
N GLU A 37 9.32 6.02 -2.23
CA GLU A 37 10.58 6.51 -1.65
C GLU A 37 10.43 6.86 -0.18
N LEU A 38 9.31 7.48 0.23
CA LEU A 38 9.02 7.76 1.64
C LEU A 38 8.99 6.48 2.49
N TYR A 39 8.37 5.40 2.00
CA TYR A 39 8.38 4.12 2.72
C TYR A 39 9.79 3.52 2.82
N LYS A 40 10.62 3.64 1.78
CA LYS A 40 12.03 3.18 1.84
C LYS A 40 12.82 3.96 2.89
N GLU A 41 12.62 5.28 2.96
CA GLU A 41 13.22 6.10 4.03
C GLU A 41 12.76 5.63 5.40
N PHE A 42 11.47 5.34 5.58
CA PHE A 42 10.98 4.83 6.87
C PHE A 42 11.55 3.48 7.25
N VAL A 43 11.68 2.55 6.29
CA VAL A 43 12.29 1.23 6.52
C VAL A 43 13.79 1.36 6.84
N ARG A 44 14.48 2.35 6.26
CA ARG A 44 15.90 2.62 6.53
C ARG A 44 16.11 3.25 7.91
N ASP A 45 15.29 4.24 8.25
CA ASP A 45 15.54 5.14 9.38
C ASP A 45 14.84 4.67 10.67
N PHE A 46 13.84 3.79 10.55
CA PHE A 46 13.10 3.21 11.68
C PHE A 46 13.06 1.68 11.59
N PRO A 47 12.93 0.96 12.72
CA PRO A 47 12.85 -0.51 12.74
C PRO A 47 11.47 -1.02 12.29
N ILE A 48 10.99 -0.58 11.12
CA ILE A 48 9.74 -1.04 10.52
C ILE A 48 10.00 -2.42 9.91
N VAL A 49 9.28 -3.43 10.42
CA VAL A 49 9.38 -4.81 9.95
C VAL A 49 8.21 -5.24 9.08
N SER A 50 7.13 -4.45 9.04
CA SER A 50 5.89 -4.78 8.34
C SER A 50 5.10 -3.54 7.94
N ILE A 51 4.62 -3.50 6.70
CA ILE A 51 3.71 -2.48 6.15
C ILE A 51 2.51 -3.18 5.51
N GLU A 52 1.32 -2.65 5.76
CA GLU A 52 0.03 -3.11 5.23
C GLU A 52 -0.61 -2.00 4.39
N ASP A 53 -1.17 -2.39 3.24
CA ASP A 53 -1.81 -1.53 2.23
C ASP A 53 -1.09 -0.19 1.93
N PRO A 54 0.19 -0.23 1.52
CA PRO A 54 0.99 0.96 1.19
C PRO A 54 0.47 1.76 -0.01
N PHE A 55 -0.30 1.14 -0.91
CA PHE A 55 -0.86 1.74 -2.13
C PHE A 55 -2.31 1.30 -2.33
N ASP A 56 -2.98 1.94 -3.28
CA ASP A 56 -4.32 1.56 -3.71
C ASP A 56 -4.41 0.07 -4.10
N GLN A 57 -5.58 -0.52 -3.90
CA GLN A 57 -5.88 -1.93 -4.16
C GLN A 57 -5.63 -2.36 -5.61
N ASP A 58 -5.68 -1.46 -6.59
CA ASP A 58 -5.49 -1.79 -8.00
C ASP A 58 -4.15 -1.28 -8.59
N ASP A 59 -3.31 -0.62 -7.79
CA ASP A 59 -1.96 -0.15 -8.19
C ASP A 59 -0.87 -1.23 -8.07
N TRP A 60 -1.05 -2.33 -8.79
CA TRP A 60 -0.15 -3.47 -8.79
C TRP A 60 1.32 -3.12 -9.09
N SER A 61 1.55 -2.10 -9.92
CA SER A 61 2.90 -1.66 -10.30
C SER A 61 3.67 -1.10 -9.11
N SER A 62 3.03 -0.25 -8.31
CA SER A 62 3.67 0.36 -7.15
C SER A 62 3.92 -0.66 -6.05
N TRP A 63 2.99 -1.60 -5.84
CA TRP A 63 3.17 -2.75 -4.95
C TRP A 63 4.41 -3.58 -5.31
N ALA A 64 4.51 -4.03 -6.57
CA ALA A 64 5.66 -4.81 -7.03
C ALA A 64 6.98 -4.03 -6.94
N SER A 65 6.95 -2.73 -7.23
CA SER A 65 8.11 -1.84 -7.12
C SER A 65 8.63 -1.77 -5.68
N LEU A 66 7.74 -1.56 -4.71
CA LEU A 66 8.10 -1.54 -3.29
C LEU A 66 8.59 -2.91 -2.83
N GLN A 67 7.86 -4.00 -3.13
CA GLN A 67 8.24 -5.37 -2.77
C GLN A 67 9.64 -5.76 -3.26
N SER A 68 10.04 -5.27 -4.43
CA SER A 68 11.40 -5.52 -4.98
C SER A 68 12.49 -4.64 -4.35
N SER A 69 12.12 -3.58 -3.64
CA SER A 69 13.03 -2.57 -3.10
C SER A 69 13.33 -2.71 -1.61
N VAL A 70 12.49 -3.43 -0.85
CA VAL A 70 12.61 -3.57 0.61
C VAL A 70 12.52 -5.03 1.04
N ASP A 71 13.23 -5.38 2.11
CA ASP A 71 13.22 -6.72 2.71
C ASP A 71 12.43 -6.71 4.04
N ILE A 72 11.13 -6.42 3.93
CA ILE A 72 10.19 -6.42 5.05
C ILE A 72 8.91 -7.14 4.67
N GLN A 73 8.03 -7.38 5.64
CA GLN A 73 6.70 -7.92 5.37
C GLN A 73 5.81 -6.85 4.70
N LEU A 74 5.27 -7.14 3.52
CA LEU A 74 4.21 -6.37 2.88
C LEU A 74 2.92 -7.17 2.91
N VAL A 75 1.94 -6.66 3.64
CA VAL A 75 0.64 -7.30 3.88
C VAL A 75 -0.38 -6.69 2.94
N GLY A 76 -1.07 -7.54 2.16
CA GLY A 76 -2.24 -7.12 1.40
C GLY A 76 -3.53 -7.43 2.16
N ASP A 77 -4.33 -6.40 2.44
CA ASP A 77 -5.69 -6.50 2.96
C ASP A 77 -6.70 -6.14 1.86
N ASP A 78 -6.86 -4.87 1.50
CA ASP A 78 -7.74 -4.42 0.42
C ASP A 78 -7.24 -4.87 -0.96
N LEU A 79 -5.92 -5.01 -1.12
CA LEU A 79 -5.33 -5.59 -2.33
C LEU A 79 -5.83 -7.01 -2.58
N LEU A 80 -6.02 -7.81 -1.52
CA LEU A 80 -6.28 -9.24 -1.62
C LEU A 80 -7.75 -9.57 -1.35
N VAL A 81 -8.43 -8.80 -0.50
CA VAL A 81 -9.80 -9.02 0.02
C VAL A 81 -10.10 -10.47 0.38
N THR A 82 -9.07 -11.20 0.83
CA THR A 82 -9.13 -12.65 1.07
C THR A 82 -9.69 -13.46 -0.13
N ASN A 83 -9.52 -12.97 -1.37
CA ASN A 83 -10.03 -13.59 -2.59
C ASN A 83 -8.94 -14.41 -3.29
N PRO A 84 -9.13 -15.73 -3.50
CA PRO A 84 -8.12 -16.59 -4.13
C PRO A 84 -7.62 -16.12 -5.51
N LYS A 85 -8.48 -15.47 -6.31
CA LYS A 85 -8.07 -14.96 -7.63
C LYS A 85 -7.10 -13.79 -7.48
N ARG A 86 -7.39 -12.84 -6.59
CA ARG A 86 -6.50 -11.69 -6.31
C ARG A 86 -5.21 -12.15 -5.64
N ILE A 87 -5.27 -13.15 -4.77
CA ILE A 87 -4.07 -13.77 -4.17
C ILE A 87 -3.19 -14.39 -5.27
N ALA A 88 -3.77 -15.16 -6.19
CA ALA A 88 -3.02 -15.74 -7.30
C ALA A 88 -2.38 -14.65 -8.19
N GLU A 89 -3.10 -13.57 -8.46
CA GLU A 89 -2.58 -12.43 -9.22
C GLU A 89 -1.46 -11.69 -8.47
N ALA A 90 -1.60 -11.46 -7.16
CA ALA A 90 -0.58 -10.84 -6.33
C ALA A 90 0.72 -11.66 -6.31
N ILE A 91 0.61 -12.99 -6.25
CA ILE A 91 1.76 -13.90 -6.35
C ILE A 91 2.43 -13.77 -7.73
N GLN A 92 1.66 -13.78 -8.82
CA GLN A 92 2.18 -13.65 -10.18
C GLN A 92 2.91 -12.31 -10.40
N LYS A 93 2.33 -11.22 -9.88
CA LYS A 93 2.88 -9.87 -10.02
C LYS A 93 3.95 -9.53 -8.97
N LYS A 94 4.19 -10.42 -8.00
CA LYS A 94 5.08 -10.18 -6.85
C LYS A 94 4.73 -8.89 -6.09
N ALA A 95 3.42 -8.68 -5.87
CA ALA A 95 2.90 -7.45 -5.29
C ALA A 95 3.14 -7.36 -3.77
N CYS A 96 2.94 -8.46 -3.05
CA CYS A 96 3.10 -8.54 -1.60
C CYS A 96 3.63 -9.92 -1.19
N ASN A 97 4.06 -10.08 0.07
CA ASN A 97 4.60 -11.33 0.59
C ASN A 97 3.85 -11.87 1.84
N ALA A 98 2.80 -11.18 2.28
CA ALA A 98 1.91 -11.62 3.35
C ALA A 98 0.44 -11.32 3.01
N LEU A 99 -0.46 -12.15 3.55
CA LEU A 99 -1.92 -12.03 3.41
C LEU A 99 -2.53 -11.68 4.76
N LEU A 100 -3.40 -10.66 4.80
CA LEU A 100 -4.30 -10.46 5.92
C LEU A 100 -5.55 -11.35 5.75
N LEU A 101 -5.72 -12.32 6.63
CA LEU A 101 -6.82 -13.29 6.55
C LEU A 101 -8.03 -12.82 7.37
N LYS A 102 -9.11 -12.39 6.71
CA LYS A 102 -10.37 -12.00 7.35
C LYS A 102 -11.47 -13.05 7.11
N VAL A 103 -11.70 -13.92 8.10
CA VAL A 103 -12.61 -15.10 8.01
C VAL A 103 -14.05 -14.76 7.58
N ARG A 104 -14.55 -13.57 7.90
CA ARG A 104 -15.91 -13.14 7.53
C ARG A 104 -16.08 -12.72 6.06
N ILE A 105 -14.98 -12.48 5.35
CA ILE A 105 -14.97 -12.05 3.94
C ILE A 105 -14.85 -13.26 2.99
N CYS A 106 -14.58 -14.46 3.52
CA CYS A 106 -14.38 -15.69 2.76
C CYS A 106 -15.67 -16.37 2.22
N LEU A 107 -16.85 -15.73 2.28
CA LEU A 107 -18.13 -16.32 1.87
C LEU A 107 -18.84 -15.49 0.81
#